data_AF-A0A358SU72-F1
#
_entry.id   AF-A0A358SU72-F1
#
_cell.length_a   1.000
_cell.length_b   1.000
_cell.length_c   1.000
_cell.angle_alpha   90.00
_cell.angle_beta   90.00
_cell.angle_gamma   90.00
#
_symmetry.space_group_name_H-M   'P 1'
#
loop_
_entity.id
_entity.type
_entity.pdbx_description
1 polymer ?
#
loop_
_entity_poly.entity_id
_entity_poly.type
_entity_poly.pdbx_seq_one_letter_code
_entity_poly.pdbx_strand_id
1 'polypeptide(L)'
;METLGAFIRSQRKLANLSLRQLAELTSLSNPYLSQLERGMHQPSVRVLKLLSGALNVSAEMLLAEAGLIDPVPRRADAGPAGDGPGGDPRADPVEAAILGQGRLDDEQKAALLTVYHSMLRPQRDGRAGH
;
A
#
# COMPACT_ATOMS: atom_id res chain seq x y z
N MET A 1 4.01 -10.82 16.59
CA MET A 1 4.32 -11.85 15.58
C MET A 1 3.18 -12.81 15.30
N GLU A 2 2.28 -13.11 16.25
CA GLU A 2 1.07 -13.88 15.95
C GLU A 2 0.24 -13.20 14.84
N THR A 3 0.22 -11.87 14.83
CA THR A 3 -0.37 -11.04 13.78
C THR A 3 0.26 -11.28 12.40
N LEU A 4 1.59 -11.26 12.28
CA LEU A 4 2.34 -11.60 11.06
C LEU A 4 2.09 -13.04 10.58
N GLY A 5 2.16 -14.02 11.47
CA GLY A 5 1.92 -15.42 11.12
C GLY A 5 0.49 -15.64 10.60
N ALA A 6 -0.50 -15.03 11.27
CA ALA A 6 -1.89 -15.05 10.83
C ALA A 6 -2.09 -14.31 9.49
N PHE A 7 -1.42 -13.17 9.29
CA PHE A 7 -1.45 -12.42 8.04
C PHE A 7 -0.90 -13.24 6.86
N ILE A 8 0.29 -13.85 7.02
CA ILE A 8 0.90 -14.72 6.00
C ILE A 8 -0.04 -15.87 5.65
N ARG A 9 -0.65 -16.51 6.67
CA ARG A 9 -1.64 -17.58 6.46
C ARG A 9 -2.86 -17.09 5.68
N SER A 10 -3.36 -15.90 6.01
CA SER A 10 -4.50 -15.29 5.32
C SER A 10 -4.18 -15.05 3.84
N GLN A 11 -3.06 -14.37 3.56
CA GLN A 11 -2.62 -14.08 2.19
C GLN A 11 -2.40 -15.37 1.38
N ARG A 12 -1.80 -16.40 1.98
CA ARG A 12 -1.62 -17.70 1.31
C ARG A 12 -2.96 -18.34 0.94
N LYS A 13 -3.95 -18.30 1.84
CA LYS A 13 -5.29 -18.83 1.59
C LYS A 13 -6.02 -18.02 0.50
N LEU A 14 -5.90 -16.69 0.51
CA LEU A 14 -6.47 -15.83 -0.54
C LEU A 14 -5.85 -16.11 -1.91
N ALA A 15 -4.56 -16.44 -1.95
CA ALA A 15 -3.87 -16.87 -3.17
C ALA A 15 -4.17 -18.33 -3.57
N ASN A 16 -5.05 -19.05 -2.84
CA ASN A 16 -5.36 -20.48 -3.03
C ASN A 16 -4.12 -21.39 -3.03
N LEU A 17 -3.11 -21.05 -2.24
CA LEU A 17 -1.88 -21.83 -2.12
C LEU A 17 -1.94 -22.78 -0.91
N SER A 18 -1.54 -24.03 -1.12
CA SER A 18 -1.16 -24.93 -0.02
C SER A 18 0.17 -24.47 0.61
N LEU A 19 0.43 -24.90 1.85
CA LEU A 19 1.73 -24.66 2.50
C LEU A 19 2.91 -25.21 1.67
N ARG A 20 2.70 -26.34 0.99
CA ARG A 20 3.71 -26.97 0.13
C ARG A 20 3.99 -26.13 -1.12
N GLN A 21 2.97 -25.60 -1.78
CA GLN A 21 3.16 -24.73 -2.94
C GLN A 21 3.87 -23.44 -2.56
N LEU A 22 3.54 -22.83 -1.41
CA LEU A 22 4.28 -21.65 -0.93
C LEU A 22 5.75 -21.98 -0.62
N ALA A 23 6.03 -23.17 -0.06
CA ALA A 23 7.39 -23.66 0.18
C ALA A 23 8.18 -23.76 -1.13
N GLU A 24 7.59 -24.34 -2.17
CA GLU A 24 8.18 -24.47 -3.50
C GLU A 24 8.46 -23.08 -4.12
N LEU A 25 7.50 -22.15 -4.08
CA LEU A 25 7.65 -20.80 -4.64
C LEU A 25 8.74 -19.96 -3.94
N THR A 26 8.92 -20.14 -2.64
CA THR A 26 9.88 -19.36 -1.85
C THR A 26 11.21 -20.05 -1.63
N SER A 27 11.34 -21.32 -2.06
CA SER A 27 12.47 -22.20 -1.72
C SER A 27 12.70 -22.32 -0.20
N LEU A 28 11.65 -22.14 0.60
CA LEU A 28 11.67 -22.32 2.06
C LEU A 28 11.14 -23.70 2.41
N SER A 29 11.53 -24.25 3.55
CA SER A 29 11.03 -25.56 3.98
C SER A 29 9.57 -25.46 4.46
N ASN A 30 8.78 -26.48 4.17
CA ASN A 30 7.39 -26.58 4.65
C ASN A 30 7.30 -26.52 6.20
N PRO A 31 8.18 -27.21 6.97
CA PRO A 31 8.21 -27.07 8.42
C PRO A 31 8.45 -25.64 8.89
N TYR A 32 9.37 -24.90 8.25
CA TYR A 32 9.65 -23.52 8.60
C TYR A 32 8.45 -22.61 8.36
N LEU A 33 7.78 -22.73 7.21
CA LEU A 33 6.56 -21.97 6.91
C LEU A 33 5.41 -22.29 7.89
N SER A 34 5.28 -23.55 8.29
CA SER A 34 4.29 -23.96 9.30
C SER A 34 4.57 -23.34 10.67
N GLN A 35 5.83 -23.22 11.07
CA GLN A 35 6.21 -22.53 12.32
C GLN A 35 5.97 -21.02 12.20
N LEU A 36 6.28 -20.44 11.04
CA LEU A 36 6.10 -19.02 10.77
C LEU A 36 4.63 -18.61 10.84
N GLU A 37 3.72 -19.35 10.20
CA GLU A 37 2.27 -19.06 10.25
C GLU A 37 1.67 -19.22 11.65
N ARG A 38 2.34 -19.93 12.56
CA ARG A 38 1.95 -20.05 13.97
C ARG A 38 2.62 -19.00 14.85
N GLY A 39 3.37 -18.06 14.26
CA GLY A 39 4.07 -17.00 14.99
C GLY A 39 5.25 -17.50 15.83
N MET A 40 5.73 -18.73 15.61
CA MET A 40 6.77 -19.35 16.45
C MET A 40 8.19 -18.98 16.01
N HIS A 41 8.36 -18.24 14.92
CA HIS A 41 9.67 -17.87 14.42
C HIS A 41 9.69 -16.44 13.88
N GLN A 42 10.81 -15.74 14.11
CA GLN A 42 11.04 -14.41 13.57
C GLN A 42 11.75 -14.53 12.21
N PRO A 43 11.07 -14.20 11.10
CA PRO A 43 11.69 -14.27 9.78
C PRO A 43 12.69 -13.13 9.60
N SER A 44 13.73 -13.38 8.82
CA SER A 44 14.65 -12.32 8.39
C SER A 44 14.01 -11.45 7.30
N VAL A 45 14.55 -10.25 7.08
CA VAL A 45 14.13 -9.36 5.98
C VAL A 45 14.21 -10.08 4.62
N ARG A 46 15.21 -10.94 4.42
CA ARG A 46 15.34 -11.74 3.19
C ARG A 46 14.15 -12.69 3.01
N VAL A 47 13.73 -13.36 4.07
CA VAL A 47 12.57 -14.26 4.07
C VAL A 47 11.28 -13.48 3.79
N LEU A 48 11.11 -12.31 4.43
CA LEU A 48 9.95 -11.46 4.19
C LEU A 48 9.85 -11.00 2.73
N LYS A 49 10.99 -10.67 2.09
CA LYS A 49 11.03 -10.33 0.65
C LYS A 49 10.68 -11.50 -0.27
N LEU A 50 11.07 -12.73 0.08
CA LEU A 50 10.70 -13.92 -0.70
C LEU A 50 9.19 -14.17 -0.58
N LEU A 51 8.64 -14.07 0.62
CA LEU A 51 7.22 -14.22 0.88
C LEU A 51 6.40 -13.12 0.20
N SER A 52 6.89 -11.87 0.16
CA SER A 52 6.19 -10.77 -0.49
C SER A 52 5.99 -11.04 -1.98
N GLY A 53 7.03 -11.54 -2.66
CA GLY A 53 6.95 -11.94 -4.07
C GLY A 53 6.00 -13.11 -4.30
N ALA A 54 6.08 -14.17 -3.49
CA ALA A 54 5.24 -15.36 -3.66
C ALA A 54 3.76 -15.12 -3.34
N LEU A 55 3.45 -14.19 -2.43
CA LEU A 55 2.08 -13.85 -2.01
C LEU A 55 1.52 -12.62 -2.73
N ASN A 56 2.28 -12.02 -3.64
CA ASN A 56 1.94 -10.79 -4.35
C ASN A 56 1.48 -9.65 -3.40
N VAL A 57 2.24 -9.46 -2.32
CA VAL A 57 2.04 -8.36 -1.36
C VAL A 57 3.29 -7.48 -1.32
N SER A 58 3.17 -6.21 -0.91
CA SER A 58 4.35 -5.37 -0.79
C SER A 58 5.26 -5.86 0.34
N ALA A 59 6.57 -5.81 0.11
CA ALA A 59 7.56 -6.17 1.13
C ALA A 59 7.43 -5.24 2.35
N GLU A 60 7.11 -3.96 2.13
CA GLU A 60 6.86 -2.97 3.17
C GLU A 60 5.70 -3.38 4.09
N MET A 61 4.62 -3.91 3.55
CA MET A 61 3.48 -4.38 4.35
C MET A 61 3.89 -5.53 5.27
N LEU A 62 4.67 -6.49 4.76
CA LEU A 62 5.18 -7.58 5.58
C LEU A 62 6.21 -7.12 6.62
N LEU A 63 7.02 -6.10 6.30
CA LEU A 63 7.96 -5.50 7.24
C LEU A 63 7.24 -4.73 8.36
N ALA A 64 6.18 -3.98 8.01
CA ALA A 64 5.34 -3.27 8.97
C ALA A 64 4.60 -4.25 9.90
N GLU A 65 4.01 -5.30 9.33
CA GLU A 65 3.34 -6.35 10.10
C GLU A 65 4.30 -7.13 11.01
N ALA A 66 5.58 -7.20 10.62
CA ALA A 66 6.65 -7.74 11.45
C ALA A 66 7.17 -6.74 12.52
N GLY A 67 6.71 -5.49 12.50
CA GLY A 67 7.12 -4.43 13.41
C GLY A 67 8.51 -3.84 13.11
N LEU A 68 9.03 -4.05 11.90
CA LEU A 68 10.36 -3.58 11.49
C LEU A 68 10.35 -2.15 10.94
N ILE A 69 9.19 -1.66 10.50
CA ILE A 69 8.98 -0.30 10.00
C ILE A 69 7.59 0.20 10.40
N ASP A 70 7.40 1.51 10.43
CA ASP A 70 6.08 2.10 10.60
C ASP A 70 5.21 1.88 9.34
N PRO A 71 3.90 1.62 9.48
CA PRO A 71 3.01 1.47 8.35
C PRO A 71 2.89 2.80 7.59
N VAL A 72 3.52 2.86 6.41
CA VAL A 72 3.34 4.00 5.49
C VAL A 72 1.91 3.92 4.94
N PRO A 73 1.11 5.00 5.03
CA PRO A 73 -0.23 5.01 4.46
C PRO A 73 -0.16 4.73 2.95
N ARG A 74 -0.95 3.74 2.50
CA ARG A 74 -0.98 3.26 1.12
C ARG A 74 -1.35 4.42 0.17
N ARG A 75 -0.34 4.97 -0.51
CA ARG A 75 -0.52 5.63 -1.81
C ARG A 75 -0.81 4.49 -2.80
N ALA A 76 -2.08 4.30 -3.13
CA ALA A 76 -2.50 3.31 -4.12
C ALA A 76 -1.87 3.70 -5.48
N ASP A 77 -0.98 2.83 -5.96
CA ASP A 77 -0.53 2.63 -7.34
C ASP A 77 -0.20 3.83 -8.28
N ALA A 78 1.11 3.95 -8.53
CA ALA A 78 1.78 4.23 -9.82
C ALA A 78 2.02 5.69 -10.32
N GLY A 79 3.28 6.10 -10.17
CA GLY A 79 4.07 6.89 -11.11
C GLY A 79 5.56 6.69 -10.78
N PRO A 80 6.49 6.57 -11.74
CA PRO A 80 7.87 6.18 -11.46
C PRO A 80 8.58 7.26 -10.66
N ALA A 81 9.56 6.84 -9.86
CA ALA A 81 10.49 7.70 -9.14
C ALA A 81 10.94 8.88 -10.00
N GLY A 82 10.48 10.07 -9.62
CA GLY A 82 11.09 11.33 -10.00
C GLY A 82 11.80 11.86 -8.76
N ASP A 83 13.12 11.87 -8.79
CA ASP A 83 13.94 12.58 -7.83
C ASP A 83 13.53 14.06 -7.82
N GLY A 84 12.81 14.47 -6.77
CA GLY A 84 12.36 15.85 -6.56
C GLY A 84 12.15 16.10 -5.07
N PRO A 85 12.58 17.26 -4.53
CA PRO A 85 12.61 17.50 -3.11
C PRO A 85 11.18 17.71 -2.58
N GLY A 86 10.82 16.94 -1.56
CA GLY A 86 9.78 17.24 -0.57
C GLY A 86 8.50 17.91 -1.09
N GLY A 87 7.54 17.12 -1.56
CA GLY A 87 6.15 17.58 -1.61
C GLY A 87 5.65 17.81 -0.18
N ASP A 88 5.07 18.99 0.07
CA ASP A 88 4.47 19.35 1.36
C ASP A 88 3.46 18.25 1.79
N PRO A 89 3.65 17.60 2.95
CA PRO A 89 2.72 16.57 3.44
C PRO A 89 1.31 17.11 3.75
N ARG A 90 1.09 18.43 3.63
CA ARG A 90 -0.22 19.09 3.75
C ARG A 90 -0.93 19.33 2.42
N ALA A 91 -0.28 19.08 1.28
CA ALA A 91 -0.90 19.27 -0.03
C ALA A 91 -1.96 18.19 -0.27
N ASP A 92 -3.14 18.59 -0.74
CA ASP A 92 -4.19 17.66 -1.12
C ASP A 92 -3.64 16.68 -2.18
N PRO A 93 -3.76 15.36 -1.97
CA PRO A 93 -3.21 14.38 -2.90
C PRO A 93 -3.79 14.49 -4.32
N VAL A 94 -5.02 15.01 -4.46
CA VAL A 94 -5.65 15.23 -5.76
C VAL A 94 -5.04 16.45 -6.45
N GLU A 95 -4.83 17.55 -5.74
CA GLU A 95 -4.16 18.74 -6.29
C GLU A 95 -2.73 18.43 -6.72
N ALA A 96 -2.00 17.68 -5.87
CA ALA A 96 -0.64 17.25 -6.18
C ALA A 96 -0.59 16.33 -7.43
N ALA A 97 -1.59 15.45 -7.59
CA ALA A 97 -1.70 14.59 -8.76
C ALA A 97 -1.97 15.41 -10.04
N ILE A 98 -2.84 16.43 -10.00
CA ILE A 98 -3.14 17.31 -11.13
C ILE A 98 -1.91 18.12 -11.55
N LEU A 99 -1.22 18.72 -10.58
CA LEU A 99 -0.03 19.54 -10.84
C LEU A 99 1.14 18.71 -11.41
N GLY A 100 1.29 17.47 -10.96
CA GLY A 100 2.33 16.54 -11.41
C GLY A 100 2.11 15.92 -12.80
N GLN A 101 0.97 16.16 -13.46
CA GLN A 101 0.71 15.59 -14.79
C GLN A 101 1.51 16.31 -15.88
N GLY A 102 2.51 15.63 -16.44
CA GLY A 102 3.29 16.13 -17.58
C GLY A 102 2.54 16.14 -18.93
N ARG A 103 1.34 15.55 -18.99
CA ARG A 103 0.48 15.55 -20.19
C ARG A 103 -0.48 16.75 -20.24
N LEU A 104 -0.53 17.53 -19.17
CA LEU A 104 -1.37 18.72 -19.06
C LEU A 104 -0.51 19.98 -19.15
N ASP A 105 -0.98 20.96 -19.90
CA ASP A 105 -0.44 22.32 -19.84
C ASP A 105 -0.95 23.08 -18.59
N ASP A 106 -0.40 24.26 -18.34
CA ASP A 106 -0.72 25.03 -17.14
C ASP A 106 -2.17 25.54 -17.12
N GLU A 107 -2.75 25.80 -18.31
CA GLU A 107 -4.14 26.23 -18.44
C GLU A 107 -5.11 25.08 -18.12
N GLN A 108 -4.81 23.88 -18.61
CA GLN A 108 -5.56 22.66 -18.32
C GLN A 108 -5.48 22.28 -16.85
N LYS A 109 -4.30 22.42 -16.22
CA LYS A 109 -4.14 22.21 -14.77
C LYS A 109 -4.99 23.20 -13.96
N ALA A 110 -4.95 24.48 -14.33
CA ALA A 110 -5.74 25.52 -13.65
C ALA A 110 -7.26 25.28 -13.78
N ALA A 111 -7.72 24.83 -14.95
CA ALA A 111 -9.12 24.50 -15.19
C ALA A 111 -9.59 23.31 -14.31
N LEU A 112 -8.78 22.25 -14.21
CA LEU A 112 -9.10 21.09 -13.37
C LEU A 112 -9.14 21.43 -11.88
N LEU A 113 -8.18 22.22 -11.40
CA LEU A 113 -8.15 22.70 -10.02
C LEU A 113 -9.38 23.55 -9.69
N THR A 114 -9.81 24.41 -10.63
CA THR A 114 -11.02 25.24 -10.47
C THR A 114 -12.27 24.38 -10.28
N VAL A 115 -12.45 23.34 -11.12
CA VAL A 115 -13.59 22.42 -10.99
C VAL A 115 -13.51 21.64 -9.68
N TYR A 116 -12.34 21.12 -9.34
CA TYR A 116 -12.10 20.39 -8.10
C TYR A 116 -12.45 21.23 -6.86
N HIS A 117 -11.97 22.48 -6.79
CA HIS A 117 -12.30 23.42 -5.71
C HIS A 117 -13.78 23.75 -5.66
N SER A 118 -14.47 23.80 -6.80
CA SER A 118 -15.92 24.04 -6.84
C SER A 118 -16.72 22.90 -6.21
N MET A 119 -16.26 21.65 -6.31
CA MET A 119 -16.89 20.47 -5.69
C MET A 119 -16.63 20.38 -4.17
N LEU A 120 -15.52 20.96 -3.70
CA LEU A 120 -15.18 21.01 -2.28
C LEU A 120 -15.88 22.16 -1.53
N ARG A 121 -16.42 23.15 -2.25
CA ARG A 121 -17.30 24.13 -1.63
C ARG A 121 -18.53 23.38 -1.11
N PRO A 122 -18.80 23.38 0.20
CA PRO A 122 -19.99 22.72 0.71
C PRO A 122 -21.20 23.32 0.01
N GLN A 123 -22.08 22.45 -0.48
CA GLN A 123 -23.38 22.81 -1.02
C GLN A 123 -24.26 23.33 0.12
N ARG A 124 -23.91 24.49 0.67
CA ARG A 124 -24.75 25.26 1.59
C ARG A 124 -25.71 26.05 0.71
N ASP A 125 -26.80 25.39 0.33
CA ASP A 125 -28.09 26.06 0.26
C ASP A 125 -29.23 25.05 0.32
N GLY A 126 -30.15 25.31 1.26
CA GLY A 126 -31.50 24.76 1.23
C GLY A 126 -32.00 24.06 2.48
N ARG A 127 -31.94 24.70 3.67
CA ARG A 127 -33.05 24.69 4.66
C ARG A 127 -32.74 25.59 5.86
N ALA A 128 -33.05 26.87 5.71
CA ALA A 128 -33.54 27.70 6.79
C ALA A 128 -34.94 28.18 6.36
N GLY A 129 -35.95 27.88 7.17
CA GLY A 129 -37.34 28.32 6.97
C GLY A 129 -38.34 27.18 6.76
N HIS A 130 -38.86 26.63 7.86
CA HIS A 130 -40.17 26.99 8.38
C HIS A 130 -40.30 26.47 9.81
#